data_AF-A0A1Y2A4E4-F1
#
_entry.id   AF-A0A1Y2A4E4-F1
#
_cell.length_a   1.000
_cell.length_b   1.000
_cell.length_c   1.000
_cell.angle_alpha   90.00
_cell.angle_beta   90.00
_cell.angle_gamma   90.00
#
_symmetry.space_group_name_H-M   'P 1'
#
loop_
_entity.id
_entity.type
_entity.pdbx_description
1 polymer ?
#
loop_
_entity_poly.entity_id
_entity_poly.type
_entity_poly.pdbx_seq_one_letter_code
_entity_poly.pdbx_strand_id
1 'polypeptide(L)'
;MLKVENINSILISYSSISKCNSKLVCSLNKIFKPVLTSKDDNENLKKLAFQYAPIAMKIFNQIIKTLSDINNDISSNKKRKIKFIDLSEDSTDNPTKKRRNNNNKINDEIINDDLDFVQNYTNEKISLIESSKITLKVLERLETYLNVKPIDIDLAHSNLITKLIEVQMIESAEIQLKHLYDRIKLRYFENKINDLYDEILELHKDILEIPVIDNAEDITKISQLIITTQLNSMKCLSCQNKLDFLFNGKNITMYKWCEYIRNKDKLLSEKLYSNICRVLLKLISEKYKDRNPVTAFNIQYLALEAMSRTSGFTISWYIDAVLKYGYSVEQKTKNNFGNY
;
A
#
# COMPACT_ATOMS: atom_id res chain seq x y z
N MET A 1 -6.84 -36.16 -8.25
CA MET A 1 -5.85 -35.95 -7.19
C MET A 1 -4.81 -34.94 -7.71
N LEU A 2 -4.53 -33.86 -6.96
CA LEU A 2 -3.55 -32.84 -7.38
C LEU A 2 -2.14 -33.45 -7.45
N LYS A 3 -1.45 -33.31 -8.57
CA LYS A 3 -0.04 -33.73 -8.67
C LYS A 3 0.82 -32.70 -7.92
N VAL A 4 1.44 -33.13 -6.82
CA VAL A 4 2.29 -32.30 -5.96
C VAL A 4 3.41 -31.61 -6.76
N GLU A 5 3.95 -32.30 -7.75
CA GLU A 5 4.96 -31.76 -8.69
C GLU A 5 4.49 -30.51 -9.43
N ASN A 6 3.21 -30.44 -9.83
CA ASN A 6 2.64 -29.27 -10.52
C ASN A 6 2.50 -28.07 -9.59
N ILE A 7 2.27 -28.30 -8.28
CA ILE A 7 2.15 -27.21 -7.31
C ILE A 7 3.53 -26.67 -6.97
N ASN A 8 4.51 -27.56 -6.77
CA ASN A 8 5.88 -27.16 -6.47
C ASN A 8 6.51 -26.39 -7.64
N SER A 9 6.27 -26.79 -8.89
CA SER A 9 6.76 -26.05 -10.05
C SER A 9 6.19 -24.63 -10.09
N ILE A 10 4.90 -24.46 -9.80
CA ILE A 10 4.25 -23.15 -9.72
C ILE A 10 4.82 -22.29 -8.59
N LEU A 11 5.03 -22.87 -7.40
CA LEU A 11 5.63 -22.16 -6.27
C LEU A 11 7.06 -21.70 -6.60
N ILE A 12 7.85 -22.54 -7.27
CA ILE A 12 9.20 -22.20 -7.76
C ILE A 12 9.14 -21.10 -8.82
N SER A 13 8.13 -21.11 -9.70
CA SER A 13 7.96 -20.03 -10.67
C SER A 13 7.65 -18.69 -9.98
N TYR A 14 6.80 -18.69 -8.94
CA TYR A 14 6.51 -17.47 -8.20
C TYR A 14 7.62 -17.03 -7.25
N SER A 15 8.69 -17.81 -7.03
CA SER A 15 9.83 -17.36 -6.22
C SER A 15 10.76 -16.39 -6.94
N SER A 16 10.61 -16.22 -8.26
CA SER A 16 11.44 -15.34 -9.08
C SER A 16 10.59 -14.62 -10.11
N ILE A 17 10.65 -13.29 -10.13
CA ILE A 17 9.86 -12.50 -11.07
C ILE A 17 10.13 -12.83 -12.54
N SER A 18 11.39 -13.12 -12.90
CA SER A 18 11.78 -13.49 -14.27
C SER A 18 11.12 -14.76 -14.82
N LYS A 19 10.49 -15.57 -13.95
CA LYS A 19 9.77 -16.78 -14.33
C LYS A 19 8.25 -16.56 -14.42
N CYS A 20 7.77 -15.37 -14.06
CA CYS A 20 6.34 -15.06 -14.00
C CYS A 20 5.80 -14.67 -15.37
N ASN A 21 4.80 -15.40 -15.89
CA ASN A 21 4.21 -15.09 -17.19
C ASN A 21 2.74 -15.50 -17.25
N SER A 22 2.06 -15.15 -18.34
CA SER A 22 0.63 -15.46 -18.54
C SER A 22 0.30 -16.96 -18.52
N LYS A 23 1.25 -17.85 -18.85
CA LYS A 23 1.05 -19.31 -18.78
C LYS A 23 0.88 -19.80 -17.33
N LEU A 24 1.49 -19.11 -16.36
CA LEU A 24 1.28 -19.43 -14.94
C LEU A 24 -0.15 -19.11 -14.50
N VAL A 25 -0.70 -17.96 -14.92
CA VAL A 25 -2.10 -17.59 -14.67
C VAL A 25 -3.04 -18.66 -15.23
N CYS A 26 -2.79 -19.11 -16.47
CA CYS A 26 -3.54 -20.22 -17.07
C CYS A 26 -3.40 -21.53 -16.28
N SER A 27 -2.21 -21.82 -15.76
CA SER A 27 -1.96 -23.02 -14.94
C SER A 27 -2.72 -22.97 -13.62
N LEU A 28 -2.75 -21.81 -12.95
CA LEU A 28 -3.54 -21.61 -11.74
C LEU A 28 -5.03 -21.76 -12.01
N ASN A 29 -5.54 -21.13 -13.08
CA ASN A 29 -6.94 -21.28 -13.48
C ASN A 29 -7.30 -22.73 -13.75
N LYS A 30 -6.42 -23.52 -14.38
CA LYS A 30 -6.63 -24.97 -14.57
C LYS A 30 -6.64 -25.73 -13.25
N ILE A 31 -5.71 -25.44 -12.35
CA ILE A 31 -5.60 -26.12 -11.04
C ILE A 31 -6.83 -25.82 -10.20
N PHE A 32 -7.22 -24.55 -10.11
CA PHE A 32 -8.33 -24.08 -9.28
C PHE A 32 -9.69 -24.16 -9.97
N LYS A 33 -9.75 -24.57 -11.25
CA LYS A 33 -11.00 -24.75 -12.01
C LYS A 33 -12.07 -25.50 -11.20
N PRO A 34 -11.77 -26.62 -10.51
CA PRO A 34 -12.78 -27.35 -9.74
C PRO A 34 -13.46 -26.49 -8.68
N VAL A 35 -12.72 -25.62 -7.99
CA VAL A 35 -13.29 -24.69 -6.99
C VAL A 35 -14.05 -23.58 -7.71
N LEU A 36 -13.43 -22.97 -8.71
CA LEU A 36 -13.96 -21.79 -9.40
C LEU A 36 -15.25 -22.05 -10.18
N THR A 37 -15.44 -23.26 -10.72
CA THR A 37 -16.61 -23.63 -11.53
C THR A 37 -17.59 -24.55 -10.83
N SER A 38 -17.30 -25.02 -9.61
CA SER A 38 -18.25 -25.83 -8.86
C SER A 38 -19.55 -25.06 -8.59
N LYS A 39 -20.69 -25.76 -8.65
CA LYS A 39 -21.93 -25.27 -8.05
C LYS A 39 -21.80 -25.38 -6.53
N ASP A 40 -22.55 -24.57 -5.79
CA ASP A 40 -22.48 -24.48 -4.33
C ASP A 40 -23.10 -25.71 -3.63
N ASP A 41 -22.67 -26.92 -4.01
CA ASP A 41 -22.99 -28.15 -3.32
C ASP A 41 -22.03 -28.33 -2.13
N ASN A 42 -22.58 -28.24 -0.91
CA ASN A 42 -21.86 -28.20 0.36
C ASN A 42 -20.80 -29.32 0.52
N GLU A 43 -21.08 -30.56 0.12
CA GLU A 43 -20.16 -31.68 0.36
C GLU A 43 -18.91 -31.68 -0.55
N ASN A 44 -19.07 -31.30 -1.81
CA ASN A 44 -17.96 -31.28 -2.75
C ASN A 44 -17.02 -30.10 -2.46
N LEU A 45 -17.58 -28.91 -2.20
CA LEU A 45 -16.78 -27.74 -1.81
C LEU A 45 -16.05 -27.97 -0.49
N LYS A 46 -16.67 -28.61 0.50
CA LYS A 46 -16.02 -28.97 1.76
C LYS A 46 -14.79 -29.86 1.55
N LYS A 47 -14.87 -30.88 0.68
CA LYS A 47 -13.73 -31.73 0.34
C LYS A 47 -12.63 -30.96 -0.38
N LEU A 48 -13.01 -30.06 -1.29
CA LEU A 48 -12.07 -29.20 -2.01
C LEU A 48 -11.38 -28.20 -1.06
N ALA A 49 -12.08 -27.69 -0.05
CA ALA A 49 -11.55 -26.71 0.90
C ALA A 49 -10.25 -27.18 1.57
N PHE A 50 -10.26 -28.40 2.12
CA PHE A 50 -9.09 -28.99 2.79
C PHE A 50 -7.88 -29.18 1.86
N GLN A 51 -8.12 -29.37 0.57
CA GLN A 51 -7.04 -29.57 -0.41
C GLN A 51 -6.51 -28.24 -0.95
N TYR A 52 -7.42 -27.34 -1.35
CA TYR A 52 -7.08 -26.19 -2.17
C TYR A 52 -6.75 -24.94 -1.37
N ALA A 53 -7.35 -24.74 -0.19
CA ALA A 53 -7.10 -23.51 0.57
C ALA A 53 -5.66 -23.38 1.10
N PRO A 54 -5.02 -24.43 1.66
CA PRO A 54 -3.62 -24.33 2.06
C PRO A 54 -2.70 -24.03 0.88
N ILE A 55 -3.04 -24.55 -0.30
CA ILE A 55 -2.28 -24.30 -1.54
C ILE A 55 -2.49 -22.86 -2.01
N ALA A 56 -3.73 -22.39 -2.06
CA ALA A 56 -4.06 -21.03 -2.46
C ALA A 56 -3.37 -20.01 -1.54
N MET A 57 -3.41 -20.21 -0.22
CA MET A 57 -2.74 -19.34 0.74
C MET A 57 -1.21 -19.38 0.60
N LYS A 58 -0.61 -20.56 0.39
CA LYS A 58 0.84 -20.68 0.14
C LYS A 58 1.27 -19.94 -1.12
N ILE A 59 0.53 -20.12 -2.22
CA ILE A 59 0.81 -19.43 -3.49
C ILE A 59 0.63 -17.92 -3.32
N PHE A 60 -0.45 -17.48 -2.67
CA PHE A 60 -0.70 -16.08 -2.38
C PHE A 60 0.45 -15.44 -1.60
N ASN A 61 0.87 -16.06 -0.50
CA ASN A 61 1.97 -15.57 0.33
C ASN A 61 3.30 -15.52 -0.44
N GLN A 62 3.55 -16.49 -1.32
CA GLN A 62 4.73 -16.48 -2.19
C GLN A 62 4.68 -15.31 -3.18
N ILE A 63 3.52 -15.04 -3.79
CA ILE A 63 3.31 -13.90 -4.70
C ILE A 63 3.55 -12.58 -3.95
N ILE A 64 2.98 -12.41 -2.75
CA ILE A 64 3.16 -11.20 -1.93
C ILE A 64 4.62 -10.97 -1.56
N LYS A 65 5.35 -12.04 -1.23
CA LYS A 65 6.80 -11.98 -0.98
C LYS A 65 7.53 -11.45 -2.21
N THR A 66 7.27 -12.05 -3.37
CA THR A 66 7.92 -11.66 -4.63
C THR A 66 7.58 -10.22 -5.03
N LEU A 67 6.32 -9.78 -4.84
CA LEU A 67 5.95 -8.37 -5.04
C LEU A 67 6.72 -7.41 -4.10
N SER A 68 7.01 -7.84 -2.88
CA SER A 68 7.79 -7.05 -1.92
C SER A 68 9.26 -6.92 -2.33
N ASP A 69 9.84 -8.01 -2.84
CA ASP A 69 11.23 -8.04 -3.29
C ASP A 69 11.44 -7.07 -4.48
N ILE A 70 10.49 -7.01 -5.42
CA ILE A 70 10.50 -6.03 -6.52
C ILE A 70 10.56 -4.59 -6.00
N ASN A 71 9.73 -4.26 -5.00
CA ASN A 71 9.69 -2.90 -4.46
C ASN A 71 11.02 -2.53 -3.78
N ASN A 72 11.64 -3.49 -3.08
CA ASN A 72 12.96 -3.30 -2.48
C ASN A 72 14.04 -3.03 -3.54
N ASP A 73 14.02 -3.77 -4.65
CA ASP A 73 14.95 -3.58 -5.77
C ASP A 73 14.78 -2.22 -6.44
N ILE A 74 13.53 -1.79 -6.67
CA ILE A 74 13.22 -0.45 -7.20
C ILE A 74 13.72 0.64 -6.23
N SER A 75 13.50 0.46 -4.93
CA SER A 75 13.90 1.45 -3.91
C SER A 75 15.43 1.54 -3.78
N SER A 76 16.15 0.42 -3.88
CA SER A 76 17.60 0.38 -3.77
C SER A 76 18.27 0.96 -5.02
N ASN A 77 17.69 0.75 -6.21
CA ASN A 77 18.15 1.37 -7.44
C ASN A 77 17.87 2.88 -7.48
N LYS A 78 16.73 3.35 -6.93
CA LYS A 78 16.50 4.79 -6.70
C LYS A 78 17.53 5.38 -5.73
N LYS A 79 17.86 4.70 -4.63
CA LYS A 79 18.92 5.14 -3.70
C LYS A 79 20.32 5.13 -4.32
N ARG A 80 20.61 4.23 -5.26
CA ARG A 80 21.87 4.25 -6.03
C ARG A 80 21.93 5.42 -7.01
N LYS A 81 20.79 5.82 -7.62
CA LYS A 81 20.69 7.03 -8.45
C LYS A 81 20.70 8.34 -7.62
N ILE A 82 20.28 8.30 -6.35
CA ILE A 82 20.35 9.43 -5.38
C ILE A 82 21.60 9.28 -4.49
N LYS A 83 22.76 9.05 -5.09
CA LYS A 83 24.06 9.32 -4.47
C LYS A 83 24.83 10.25 -5.38
N PHE A 84 24.49 11.53 -5.36
CA PHE A 84 25.37 12.69 -5.53
C PHE A 84 24.49 13.93 -5.32
N ILE A 85 24.70 14.60 -4.19
CA ILE A 85 24.73 16.04 -3.93
C ILE A 85 25.01 16.08 -2.43
N ASP A 86 26.29 15.97 -2.10
CA ASP A 86 26.80 16.33 -0.79
C ASP A 86 26.89 17.86 -0.80
N LEU A 87 25.88 18.54 -0.25
CA LEU A 87 25.95 19.97 0.01
C LEU A 87 26.54 20.15 1.41
N SER A 88 27.86 20.10 1.46
CA SER A 88 28.66 20.74 2.49
C SER A 88 29.62 21.70 1.78
N GLU A 89 29.20 22.95 1.63
CA GLU A 89 30.12 24.07 1.41
C GLU A 89 30.47 24.68 2.77
N ASP A 90 31.76 24.73 3.07
CA ASP A 90 32.55 25.81 3.71
C ASP A 90 33.90 25.17 4.11
N SER A 91 35.10 25.68 3.78
CA SER A 91 35.54 27.05 3.53
C SER A 91 36.96 27.11 2.90
N THR A 92 37.23 28.19 2.16
CA THR A 92 38.51 28.95 2.00
C THR A 92 39.80 28.29 1.45
N ASP A 93 40.18 28.64 0.20
CA ASP A 93 41.31 29.54 -0.15
C ASP A 93 41.96 29.26 -1.53
N ASN A 94 41.65 30.14 -2.49
CA ASN A 94 42.47 30.81 -3.53
C ASN A 94 43.67 30.16 -4.30
N PRO A 95 44.06 30.71 -5.48
CA PRO A 95 44.18 29.95 -6.72
C PRO A 95 45.61 29.81 -7.24
N THR A 96 45.90 28.84 -8.13
CA THR A 96 46.84 29.04 -9.26
C THR A 96 46.82 27.90 -10.30
N LYS A 97 46.69 28.30 -11.57
CA LYS A 97 47.36 27.78 -12.78
C LYS A 97 47.45 26.24 -12.99
N LYS A 98 46.74 25.72 -14.00
CA LYS A 98 47.27 25.50 -15.38
C LYS A 98 46.24 24.78 -16.28
N ARG A 99 46.00 25.40 -17.43
CA ARG A 99 45.44 24.82 -18.66
C ARG A 99 46.07 23.45 -18.97
N ARG A 100 45.24 22.49 -19.37
CA ARG A 100 45.54 21.58 -20.49
C ARG A 100 44.25 21.12 -21.15
N ASN A 101 44.06 21.59 -22.38
CA ASN A 101 43.15 21.00 -23.37
C ASN A 101 43.44 19.51 -23.49
N ASN A 102 42.39 18.70 -23.56
CA ASN A 102 42.38 17.56 -24.45
C ASN A 102 40.95 17.38 -24.96
N ASN A 103 40.79 17.70 -26.25
CA ASN A 103 39.68 17.25 -27.07
C ASN A 103 39.68 15.73 -27.06
N ASN A 104 38.57 15.11 -26.66
CA ASN A 104 38.19 13.81 -27.18
C ASN A 104 36.67 13.79 -27.35
N LYS A 105 36.26 13.68 -28.61
CA LYS A 105 34.90 13.36 -29.03
C LYS A 105 34.46 12.10 -28.30
N ILE A 106 33.41 12.21 -27.49
CA ILE A 106 32.59 11.07 -27.10
C ILE A 106 31.31 11.25 -27.91
N ASN A 107 31.11 10.35 -28.88
CA ASN A 107 29.85 10.24 -29.58
C ASN A 107 28.78 9.83 -28.56
N ASP A 108 27.69 10.59 -28.55
CA ASP A 108 26.46 10.25 -27.84
C ASP A 108 25.83 9.00 -28.47
N GLU A 109 26.12 7.83 -27.91
CA GLU A 109 25.20 6.69 -27.97
C GLU A 109 24.35 6.73 -26.69
N ILE A 110 23.19 7.38 -26.78
CA ILE A 110 22.11 7.19 -25.82
C ILE A 110 21.60 5.77 -26.02
N ILE A 111 22.11 4.83 -25.23
CA ILE A 111 21.60 3.47 -25.14
C ILE A 111 20.20 3.54 -24.51
N ASN A 112 19.17 3.29 -25.32
CA ASN A 112 17.76 3.19 -24.96
C ASN A 112 17.43 1.87 -24.21
N ASP A 113 18.23 1.46 -23.21
CA ASP A 113 17.99 0.22 -22.45
C ASP A 113 16.86 0.35 -21.40
N ASP A 114 16.47 1.58 -21.05
CA ASP A 114 15.47 1.83 -19.99
C ASP A 114 14.02 1.51 -20.42
N LEU A 115 13.69 1.51 -21.73
CA LEU A 115 12.33 1.21 -22.19
C LEU A 115 12.02 -0.30 -22.21
N ASP A 116 12.93 -1.13 -22.72
CA ASP A 116 12.73 -2.58 -22.80
C ASP A 116 12.79 -3.25 -21.42
N PHE A 117 13.58 -2.71 -20.49
CA PHE A 117 13.62 -3.20 -19.11
C PHE A 117 12.30 -2.94 -18.39
N VAL A 118 11.68 -1.76 -18.55
CA VAL A 118 10.40 -1.42 -17.90
C VAL A 118 9.23 -2.22 -18.49
N GLN A 119 9.23 -2.47 -19.79
CA GLN A 119 8.20 -3.27 -20.46
C GLN A 119 8.22 -4.74 -19.99
N ASN A 120 9.43 -5.32 -19.82
CA ASN A 120 9.67 -6.70 -19.35
C ASN A 120 9.43 -6.95 -17.86
N TYR A 121 9.01 -5.98 -17.07
CA TYR A 121 8.45 -6.25 -15.73
C TYR A 121 6.94 -6.13 -15.70
N THR A 122 6.34 -5.53 -16.72
CA THR A 122 4.91 -5.20 -16.71
C THR A 122 4.07 -6.47 -16.84
N ASN A 123 4.46 -7.37 -17.74
CA ASN A 123 3.74 -8.64 -17.97
C ASN A 123 3.85 -9.60 -16.77
N GLU A 124 5.01 -9.63 -16.13
CA GLU A 124 5.37 -10.43 -14.97
C GLU A 124 4.58 -9.95 -13.75
N LYS A 125 4.52 -8.62 -13.54
CA LYS A 125 3.69 -7.98 -12.50
C LYS A 125 2.21 -8.27 -12.72
N ILE A 126 1.72 -8.12 -13.95
CA ILE A 126 0.33 -8.47 -14.30
C ILE A 126 0.06 -9.94 -13.97
N SER A 127 0.97 -10.85 -14.32
CA SER A 127 0.84 -12.28 -14.01
C SER A 127 0.76 -12.53 -12.49
N LEU A 128 1.65 -11.93 -11.70
CA LEU A 128 1.61 -12.02 -10.24
C LEU A 128 0.27 -11.53 -9.67
N ILE A 129 -0.25 -10.42 -10.20
CA ILE A 129 -1.48 -9.81 -9.73
C ILE A 129 -2.70 -10.65 -10.08
N GLU A 130 -2.85 -11.07 -11.33
CA GLU A 130 -3.96 -11.93 -11.73
C GLU A 130 -3.94 -13.25 -10.94
N SER A 131 -2.76 -13.77 -10.67
CA SER A 131 -2.57 -14.95 -9.83
C SER A 131 -2.97 -14.73 -8.38
N SER A 132 -2.66 -13.56 -7.81
CA SER A 132 -3.11 -13.18 -6.46
C SER A 132 -4.63 -13.05 -6.38
N LYS A 133 -5.28 -12.47 -7.40
CA LYS A 133 -6.74 -12.37 -7.48
C LYS A 133 -7.40 -13.74 -7.58
N ILE A 134 -6.86 -14.65 -8.39
CA ILE A 134 -7.35 -16.03 -8.50
C ILE A 134 -7.25 -16.74 -7.15
N THR A 135 -6.11 -16.65 -6.47
CA THR A 135 -5.89 -17.33 -5.19
C THR A 135 -6.80 -16.80 -4.09
N LEU A 136 -7.00 -15.48 -4.00
CA LEU A 136 -7.97 -14.89 -3.08
C LEU A 136 -9.41 -15.35 -3.40
N LYS A 137 -9.84 -15.28 -4.67
CA LYS A 137 -11.18 -15.75 -5.08
C LYS A 137 -11.44 -17.21 -4.70
N VAL A 138 -10.40 -18.05 -4.77
CA VAL A 138 -10.47 -19.44 -4.31
C VAL A 138 -10.65 -19.52 -2.79
N LEU A 139 -9.86 -18.76 -2.03
CA LEU A 139 -9.98 -18.73 -0.56
C LEU A 139 -11.37 -18.25 -0.13
N GLU A 140 -11.91 -17.22 -0.80
CA GLU A 140 -13.26 -16.71 -0.54
C GLU A 140 -14.34 -17.77 -0.79
N ARG A 141 -14.28 -18.50 -1.91
CA ARG A 141 -15.26 -19.58 -2.17
C ARG A 141 -15.20 -20.73 -1.16
N LEU A 142 -14.01 -20.95 -0.59
CA LEU A 142 -13.79 -22.05 0.35
C LEU A 142 -14.02 -21.63 1.80
N GLU A 143 -14.08 -20.32 2.07
CA GLU A 143 -14.11 -19.69 3.39
C GLU A 143 -15.07 -20.35 4.38
N THR A 144 -16.31 -20.63 3.95
CA THR A 144 -17.36 -21.24 4.79
C THR A 144 -17.06 -22.66 5.25
N TYR A 145 -16.08 -23.33 4.64
CA TYR A 145 -15.67 -24.71 4.95
C TYR A 145 -14.29 -24.79 5.59
N LEU A 146 -13.62 -23.66 5.76
CA LEU A 146 -12.27 -23.59 6.32
C LEU A 146 -12.33 -23.27 7.81
N ASN A 147 -11.34 -23.79 8.53
CA ASN A 147 -11.03 -23.29 9.88
C ASN A 147 -10.12 -22.05 9.82
N VAL A 148 -10.29 -21.22 8.77
CA VAL A 148 -9.60 -19.94 8.60
C VAL A 148 -10.59 -18.87 9.00
N LYS A 149 -10.20 -17.96 9.90
CA LYS A 149 -11.12 -16.91 10.29
C LYS A 149 -11.37 -15.99 9.09
N PRO A 150 -12.62 -15.59 8.87
CA PRO A 150 -12.97 -14.71 7.76
C PRO A 150 -12.10 -13.44 7.65
N ILE A 151 -11.74 -12.86 8.79
CA ILE A 151 -10.84 -11.72 8.92
C ILE A 151 -9.42 -11.94 8.35
N ASP A 152 -8.92 -13.18 8.35
CA ASP A 152 -7.58 -13.48 7.83
C ASP A 152 -7.53 -13.37 6.29
N ILE A 153 -8.65 -13.66 5.61
CA ILE A 153 -8.80 -13.45 4.16
C ILE A 153 -8.89 -11.95 3.86
N ASP A 154 -9.65 -11.20 4.67
CA ASP A 154 -9.79 -9.75 4.51
C ASP A 154 -8.45 -9.01 4.70
N LEU A 155 -7.63 -9.46 5.67
CA LEU A 155 -6.24 -8.99 5.83
C LEU A 155 -5.35 -9.34 4.63
N ALA A 156 -5.56 -10.49 4.01
CA ALA A 156 -4.84 -10.87 2.79
C ALA A 156 -5.18 -9.91 1.62
N HIS A 157 -6.44 -9.53 1.43
CA HIS A 157 -6.83 -8.48 0.49
C HIS A 157 -6.15 -7.15 0.80
N SER A 158 -6.15 -6.72 2.07
CA SER A 158 -5.49 -5.48 2.50
C SER A 158 -3.98 -5.47 2.20
N ASN A 159 -3.31 -6.61 2.40
CA ASN A 159 -1.91 -6.80 2.03
C ASN A 159 -1.69 -6.71 0.52
N LEU A 160 -2.56 -7.34 -0.29
CA LEU A 160 -2.48 -7.23 -1.75
C LEU A 160 -2.62 -5.78 -2.21
N ILE A 161 -3.60 -5.04 -1.68
CA ILE A 161 -3.81 -3.62 -2.01
C ILE A 161 -2.54 -2.82 -1.71
N THR A 162 -1.93 -3.04 -0.55
CA THR A 162 -0.65 -2.40 -0.18
C THR A 162 0.42 -2.67 -1.23
N LYS A 163 0.54 -3.91 -1.71
CA LYS A 163 1.52 -4.29 -2.73
C LYS A 163 1.22 -3.73 -4.10
N LEU A 164 -0.04 -3.66 -4.50
CA LEU A 164 -0.46 -3.02 -5.76
C LEU A 164 -0.06 -1.54 -5.79
N ILE A 165 -0.25 -0.83 -4.68
CA ILE A 165 0.14 0.58 -4.54
C ILE A 165 1.67 0.72 -4.62
N GLU A 166 2.42 -0.13 -3.91
CA GLU A 166 3.89 -0.11 -3.91
C GLU A 166 4.47 -0.29 -5.33
N VAL A 167 3.88 -1.16 -6.15
CA VAL A 167 4.31 -1.39 -7.54
C VAL A 167 3.65 -0.44 -8.56
N GLN A 168 2.96 0.61 -8.10
CA GLN A 168 2.31 1.66 -8.91
C GLN A 168 1.13 1.18 -9.78
N MET A 169 0.44 0.11 -9.38
CA MET A 169 -0.76 -0.40 -10.06
C MET A 169 -2.04 0.09 -9.37
N ILE A 170 -2.26 1.40 -9.46
CA ILE A 170 -3.28 2.12 -8.67
C ILE A 170 -4.71 1.70 -9.03
N GLU A 171 -5.05 1.59 -10.30
CA GLU A 171 -6.40 1.17 -10.73
C GLU A 171 -6.76 -0.23 -10.19
N SER A 172 -5.81 -1.17 -10.24
CA SER A 172 -5.99 -2.49 -9.65
C SER A 172 -6.12 -2.43 -8.14
N ALA A 173 -5.40 -1.54 -7.47
CA ALA A 173 -5.53 -1.33 -6.02
C ALA A 173 -6.92 -0.81 -5.65
N GLU A 174 -7.47 0.14 -6.41
CA GLU A 174 -8.81 0.71 -6.16
C GLU A 174 -9.93 -0.32 -6.37
N ILE A 175 -9.83 -1.15 -7.42
CA ILE A 175 -10.78 -2.26 -7.62
C ILE A 175 -10.76 -3.22 -6.42
N GLN A 176 -9.56 -3.58 -5.92
CA GLN A 176 -9.43 -4.45 -4.75
C GLN A 176 -9.87 -3.77 -3.46
N LEU A 177 -9.65 -2.46 -3.35
CA LEU A 177 -10.08 -1.66 -2.21
C LEU A 177 -11.61 -1.61 -2.11
N LYS A 178 -12.30 -1.40 -3.24
CA LYS A 178 -13.75 -1.51 -3.34
C LYS A 178 -14.25 -2.88 -2.89
N HIS A 179 -13.68 -3.94 -3.46
CA HIS A 179 -14.04 -5.32 -3.10
C HIS A 179 -13.85 -5.61 -1.61
N LEU A 180 -12.73 -5.18 -1.02
CA LEU A 180 -12.49 -5.31 0.42
C LEU A 180 -13.48 -4.50 1.26
N TYR A 181 -13.81 -3.29 0.83
CA TYR A 181 -14.79 -2.45 1.52
C TYR A 181 -16.18 -3.10 1.55
N ASP A 182 -16.63 -3.64 0.42
CA ASP A 182 -17.92 -4.35 0.32
C ASP A 182 -17.95 -5.55 1.28
N ARG A 183 -16.86 -6.32 1.35
CA ARG A 183 -16.71 -7.43 2.31
C ARG A 183 -16.77 -6.97 3.75
N ILE A 184 -16.05 -5.89 4.08
CA ILE A 184 -16.04 -5.32 5.44
C ILE A 184 -17.45 -4.91 5.83
N LYS A 185 -18.14 -4.18 4.94
CA LYS A 185 -19.50 -3.68 5.15
C LYS A 185 -20.49 -4.82 5.40
N LEU A 186 -20.53 -5.81 4.50
CA LEU A 186 -21.46 -6.93 4.58
C LEU A 186 -21.26 -7.75 5.86
N ARG A 187 -20.00 -7.93 6.27
CA ARG A 187 -19.65 -8.85 7.35
C ARG A 187 -19.67 -8.21 8.74
N TYR A 188 -19.10 -7.03 8.87
CA TYR A 188 -18.84 -6.43 10.19
C TYR A 188 -19.81 -5.30 10.54
N PHE A 189 -20.62 -4.82 9.57
CA PHE A 189 -21.41 -3.61 9.75
C PHE A 189 -22.91 -3.75 9.44
N GLU A 190 -23.45 -4.94 9.16
CA GLU A 190 -24.90 -5.19 8.97
C GLU A 190 -25.60 -4.15 8.06
N ASN A 191 -24.95 -3.71 6.98
CA ASN A 191 -25.45 -2.64 6.09
C ASN A 191 -25.68 -1.26 6.74
N LYS A 192 -25.08 -0.98 7.91
CA LYS A 192 -25.12 0.34 8.58
C LYS A 192 -24.33 1.43 7.86
N ILE A 193 -23.61 1.07 6.80
CA ILE A 193 -22.86 2.01 5.97
C ILE A 193 -23.68 2.28 4.71
N ASN A 194 -24.00 3.55 4.43
CA ASN A 194 -24.87 3.93 3.30
C ASN A 194 -24.28 3.56 1.93
N ASP A 195 -25.16 3.33 0.97
CA ASP A 195 -24.84 3.01 -0.42
C ASP A 195 -25.16 4.20 -1.33
N LEU A 196 -24.13 4.78 -1.94
CA LEU A 196 -24.15 5.15 -3.36
C LEU A 196 -22.70 5.27 -3.83
N TYR A 197 -22.40 4.69 -4.99
CA TYR A 197 -21.07 4.73 -5.59
C TYR A 197 -21.24 5.24 -7.01
N ASP A 198 -20.94 6.51 -7.23
CA ASP A 198 -20.89 7.05 -8.58
C ASP A 198 -19.45 7.42 -8.97
N GLU A 199 -18.58 7.75 -7.99
CA GLU A 199 -17.20 8.16 -8.26
C GLU A 199 -16.12 7.56 -7.32
N ILE A 200 -14.87 7.51 -7.81
CA ILE A 200 -13.70 7.07 -7.02
C ILE A 200 -13.53 7.90 -5.74
N LEU A 201 -13.85 9.20 -5.78
CA LEU A 201 -13.71 10.07 -4.61
C LEU A 201 -14.70 9.70 -3.50
N GLU A 202 -15.93 9.34 -3.86
CA GLU A 202 -16.96 8.91 -2.91
C GLU A 202 -16.55 7.60 -2.21
N LEU A 203 -16.04 6.62 -2.95
CA LEU A 203 -15.48 5.39 -2.38
C LEU A 203 -14.47 5.68 -1.27
N HIS A 204 -13.51 6.55 -1.57
CA HIS A 204 -12.43 6.82 -0.65
C HIS A 204 -12.94 7.55 0.59
N LYS A 205 -13.91 8.45 0.42
CA LYS A 205 -14.59 9.12 1.53
C LYS A 205 -15.27 8.11 2.44
N ASP A 206 -16.06 7.19 1.87
CA ASP A 206 -16.80 6.19 2.64
C ASP A 206 -15.87 5.23 3.40
N ILE A 207 -14.74 4.84 2.81
CA ILE A 207 -13.71 4.05 3.48
C ILE A 207 -13.11 4.82 4.66
N LEU A 208 -12.85 6.11 4.51
CA LEU A 208 -12.24 6.95 5.54
C LEU A 208 -13.20 7.30 6.68
N GLU A 209 -14.51 7.10 6.46
CA GLU A 209 -15.58 7.40 7.39
C GLU A 209 -16.19 6.14 8.07
N ILE A 210 -15.58 4.96 7.93
CA ILE A 210 -16.08 3.71 8.55
C ILE A 210 -16.29 3.89 10.07
N PRO A 211 -17.53 3.76 10.58
CA PRO A 211 -17.85 4.06 11.97
C PRO A 211 -17.22 3.03 12.92
N VAL A 212 -17.10 3.38 14.21
CA VAL A 212 -16.74 2.42 15.25
C VAL A 212 -18.00 1.69 15.70
N ILE A 213 -17.96 0.36 15.71
CA ILE A 213 -19.04 -0.48 16.23
C ILE A 213 -18.44 -1.45 17.24
N ASP A 214 -19.16 -1.66 18.34
CA ASP A 214 -18.82 -2.73 19.28
C ASP A 214 -19.19 -4.07 18.67
N ASN A 215 -18.19 -4.78 18.17
CA ASN A 215 -18.32 -6.12 17.60
C ASN A 215 -17.76 -7.12 18.61
N ALA A 216 -18.49 -8.23 18.84
CA ALA A 216 -18.05 -9.31 19.72
C ALA A 216 -16.84 -10.09 19.15
N GLU A 217 -16.58 -10.03 17.84
CA GLU A 217 -15.46 -10.71 17.20
C GLU A 217 -14.18 -9.85 17.20
N ASP A 218 -13.05 -10.50 17.54
CA ASP A 218 -11.64 -10.08 17.36
C ASP A 218 -11.43 -8.58 17.01
N ILE A 219 -11.85 -7.71 17.94
CA ILE A 219 -11.85 -6.24 17.79
C ILE A 219 -10.47 -5.74 17.36
N THR A 220 -9.41 -6.36 17.88
CA THR A 220 -8.01 -6.07 17.54
C THR A 220 -7.76 -6.24 16.04
N LYS A 221 -8.08 -7.41 15.46
CA LYS A 221 -7.86 -7.64 14.03
C LYS A 221 -8.77 -6.80 13.15
N ILE A 222 -10.04 -6.62 13.54
CA ILE A 222 -10.98 -5.76 12.80
C ILE A 222 -10.43 -4.34 12.73
N SER A 223 -9.99 -3.79 13.86
CA SER A 223 -9.49 -2.42 13.88
C SER A 223 -8.19 -2.26 13.08
N GLN A 224 -7.29 -3.25 13.14
CA GLN A 224 -6.09 -3.27 12.29
C GLN A 224 -6.46 -3.28 10.81
N LEU A 225 -7.46 -4.08 10.42
CA LEU A 225 -7.98 -4.13 9.07
C LEU A 225 -8.53 -2.77 8.64
N ILE A 226 -9.45 -2.18 9.41
CA ILE A 226 -10.06 -0.88 9.10
C ILE A 226 -8.99 0.20 8.92
N ILE A 227 -8.08 0.34 9.90
CA ILE A 227 -7.02 1.36 9.86
C ILE A 227 -6.12 1.15 8.63
N THR A 228 -5.75 -0.10 8.32
CA THR A 228 -4.88 -0.38 7.16
C THR A 228 -5.60 -0.08 5.84
N THR A 229 -6.90 -0.40 5.74
CA THR A 229 -7.74 -0.09 4.57
C THR A 229 -7.85 1.43 4.37
N GLN A 230 -8.04 2.19 5.44
CA GLN A 230 -8.05 3.66 5.42
C GLN A 230 -6.71 4.25 4.98
N LEU A 231 -5.59 3.74 5.50
CA LEU A 231 -4.26 4.15 5.08
C LEU A 231 -3.99 3.82 3.60
N ASN A 232 -4.49 2.69 3.10
CA ASN A 232 -4.38 2.33 1.69
C ASN A 232 -5.21 3.24 0.78
N SER A 233 -6.43 3.60 1.21
CA SER A 233 -7.25 4.64 0.58
C SER A 233 -6.46 5.95 0.44
N MET A 234 -5.86 6.45 1.54
CA MET A 234 -5.04 7.67 1.48
C MET A 234 -3.84 7.57 0.53
N LYS A 235 -3.18 6.42 0.46
CA LYS A 235 -2.06 6.20 -0.47
C LYS A 235 -2.53 6.23 -1.94
N CYS A 236 -3.67 5.62 -2.26
CA CYS A 236 -4.25 5.67 -3.62
C CYS A 236 -4.53 7.11 -4.04
N LEU A 237 -5.20 7.89 -3.19
CA LEU A 237 -5.49 9.31 -3.44
C LEU A 237 -4.23 10.13 -3.63
N SER A 238 -3.22 9.91 -2.77
CA SER A 238 -1.92 10.54 -2.90
C SER A 238 -1.28 10.20 -4.25
N CYS A 239 -1.34 8.94 -4.69
CA CYS A 239 -0.86 8.53 -6.01
C CYS A 239 -1.52 9.32 -7.15
N GLN A 240 -2.81 9.65 -7.02
CA GLN A 240 -3.58 10.45 -7.99
C GLN A 240 -3.51 11.97 -7.77
N ASN A 241 -2.74 12.46 -6.80
CA ASN A 241 -2.71 13.86 -6.37
C ASN A 241 -4.09 14.41 -5.94
N LYS A 242 -4.96 13.55 -5.43
CA LYS A 242 -6.30 13.89 -4.94
C LYS A 242 -6.36 13.86 -3.41
N LEU A 243 -5.29 14.19 -2.68
CA LEU A 243 -5.35 14.14 -1.21
C LEU A 243 -6.02 15.40 -0.61
N ASP A 244 -6.08 16.48 -1.38
CA ASP A 244 -6.57 17.79 -0.91
C ASP A 244 -8.03 17.74 -0.42
N PHE A 245 -8.88 16.90 -1.03
CA PHE A 245 -10.29 16.80 -0.61
C PHE A 245 -10.44 16.26 0.82
N LEU A 246 -9.48 15.47 1.32
CA LEU A 246 -9.50 14.95 2.69
C LEU A 246 -9.52 16.07 3.73
N PHE A 247 -8.85 17.17 3.43
CA PHE A 247 -8.71 18.31 4.31
C PHE A 247 -9.85 19.31 4.18
N ASN A 248 -10.70 19.13 3.16
CA ASN A 248 -11.93 19.91 2.96
C ASN A 248 -13.17 19.22 3.54
N GLY A 249 -13.10 17.90 3.81
CA GLY A 249 -14.15 17.12 4.47
C GLY A 249 -13.96 16.99 5.98
N LYS A 250 -15.00 16.58 6.71
CA LYS A 250 -14.91 16.25 8.14
C LYS A 250 -14.98 14.75 8.39
N ASN A 251 -14.12 14.30 9.31
CA ASN A 251 -14.11 13.03 10.06
C ASN A 251 -13.40 11.82 9.43
N ILE A 252 -12.06 11.82 9.53
CA ILE A 252 -11.29 10.58 9.46
C ILE A 252 -11.59 9.73 10.71
N THR A 253 -12.14 8.52 10.55
CA THR A 253 -12.49 7.67 11.70
C THR A 253 -11.33 6.83 12.23
N MET A 254 -10.19 6.81 11.53
CA MET A 254 -8.98 6.09 11.91
C MET A 254 -8.54 6.36 13.36
N TYR A 255 -8.61 7.61 13.83
CA TYR A 255 -8.27 7.95 15.21
C TYR A 255 -9.31 7.49 16.22
N LYS A 256 -10.59 7.48 15.84
CA LYS A 256 -11.66 6.94 16.68
C LYS A 256 -11.46 5.44 16.91
N TRP A 257 -11.03 4.70 15.89
CA TRP A 257 -10.65 3.30 16.01
C TRP A 257 -9.44 3.08 16.93
N CYS A 258 -8.39 3.89 16.80
CA CYS A 258 -7.24 3.81 17.70
C CYS A 258 -7.63 4.08 19.17
N GLU A 259 -8.45 5.10 19.41
CA GLU A 259 -8.94 5.45 20.75
C GLU A 259 -9.84 4.35 21.32
N TYR A 260 -10.72 3.79 20.49
CA TYR A 260 -11.59 2.68 20.86
C TYR A 260 -10.82 1.46 21.38
N ILE A 261 -9.71 1.09 20.71
CA ILE A 261 -8.85 -0.01 21.17
C ILE A 261 -8.02 0.40 22.38
N ARG A 262 -7.69 1.69 22.58
CA ARG A 262 -6.77 2.13 23.64
C ARG A 262 -7.16 1.64 25.03
N ASN A 263 -8.46 1.57 25.31
CA ASN A 263 -9.00 1.08 26.58
C ASN A 263 -8.90 -0.45 26.74
N LYS A 264 -8.69 -1.18 25.64
CA LYS A 264 -8.60 -2.66 25.57
C LYS A 264 -7.15 -3.13 25.44
N ASP A 265 -6.38 -2.50 24.55
CA ASP A 265 -4.97 -2.78 24.30
C ASP A 265 -4.22 -1.47 23.98
N LYS A 266 -3.63 -0.88 25.02
CA LYS A 266 -2.86 0.36 24.91
C LYS A 266 -1.66 0.23 23.98
N LEU A 267 -0.92 -0.88 24.08
CA LEU A 267 0.30 -1.10 23.28
C LEU A 267 -0.04 -1.22 21.79
N LEU A 268 -1.13 -1.91 21.46
CA LEU A 268 -1.62 -1.97 20.09
C LEU A 268 -2.06 -0.60 19.58
N SER A 269 -2.83 0.16 20.37
CA SER A 269 -3.25 1.52 20.00
C SER A 269 -2.04 2.41 19.69
N GLU A 270 -0.99 2.38 20.52
CA GLU A 270 0.25 3.13 20.30
C GLU A 270 0.98 2.68 19.02
N LYS A 271 1.04 1.37 18.74
CA LYS A 271 1.59 0.85 17.49
C LYS A 271 0.81 1.33 16.26
N LEU A 272 -0.51 1.38 16.35
CA LEU A 272 -1.38 1.85 15.27
C LEU A 272 -1.16 3.34 15.01
N TYR A 273 -1.16 4.18 16.04
CA TYR A 273 -0.81 5.61 15.91
C TYR A 273 0.59 5.81 15.31
N SER A 274 1.58 5.01 15.75
CA SER A 274 2.93 5.07 15.18
C SER A 274 2.94 4.71 13.69
N ASN A 275 2.18 3.69 13.28
CA ASN A 275 2.06 3.30 11.88
C ASN A 275 1.42 4.40 11.03
N ILE A 276 0.34 5.00 11.53
CA ILE A 276 -0.32 6.14 10.88
C ILE A 276 0.69 7.27 10.63
N CYS A 277 1.40 7.69 11.67
CA CYS A 277 2.41 8.74 11.57
C CYS A 277 3.46 8.43 10.49
N ARG A 278 4.02 7.20 10.49
CA ARG A 278 5.02 6.79 9.48
C ARG A 278 4.48 6.85 8.05
N VAL A 279 3.25 6.39 7.82
CA VAL A 279 2.64 6.42 6.49
C VAL A 279 2.43 7.86 6.03
N LEU A 280 1.86 8.72 6.89
CA LEU A 280 1.61 10.12 6.56
C LEU A 280 2.90 10.88 6.23
N LEU A 281 3.95 10.73 7.06
CA LEU A 281 5.26 11.34 6.81
C LEU A 281 5.90 10.86 5.51
N LYS A 282 5.73 9.58 5.17
CA LYS A 282 6.21 9.03 3.90
C LYS A 282 5.50 9.67 2.70
N LEU A 283 4.17 9.84 2.76
CA LEU A 283 3.40 10.50 1.69
C LEU A 283 3.90 11.92 1.40
N ILE A 284 4.24 12.68 2.44
CA ILE A 284 4.81 14.03 2.30
C ILE A 284 6.15 13.97 1.57
N SER A 285 7.04 13.08 2.01
CA SER A 285 8.40 12.95 1.48
C SER A 285 8.42 12.57 0.00
N GLU A 286 7.44 11.81 -0.46
CA GLU A 286 7.40 11.30 -1.83
C GLU A 286 6.77 12.29 -2.82
N LYS A 287 5.82 13.13 -2.39
CA LYS A 287 4.96 13.85 -3.34
C LYS A 287 4.70 15.34 -3.05
N TYR A 288 4.61 15.76 -1.79
CA TYR A 288 3.96 17.04 -1.47
C TYR A 288 4.89 18.15 -0.99
N LYS A 289 6.06 17.82 -0.45
CA LYS A 289 6.95 18.78 0.22
C LYS A 289 7.21 20.06 -0.59
N ASP A 290 7.34 19.95 -1.91
CA ASP A 290 7.66 21.07 -2.80
C ASP A 290 6.52 21.47 -3.74
N ARG A 291 5.56 20.58 -4.02
CA ARG A 291 4.48 20.81 -4.99
C ARG A 291 3.27 21.51 -4.41
N ASN A 292 2.91 21.19 -3.17
CA ASN A 292 1.79 21.79 -2.48
C ASN A 292 2.13 21.90 -0.98
N PRO A 293 2.77 23.01 -0.56
CA PRO A 293 3.20 23.21 0.82
C PRO A 293 2.05 23.17 1.83
N VAL A 294 0.86 23.66 1.45
CA VAL A 294 -0.32 23.68 2.33
C VAL A 294 -0.79 22.26 2.62
N THR A 295 -0.97 21.43 1.59
CA THR A 295 -1.33 20.02 1.78
C THR A 295 -0.23 19.26 2.52
N ALA A 296 1.05 19.53 2.23
CA ALA A 296 2.15 18.93 2.97
C ALA A 296 2.06 19.20 4.47
N PHE A 297 1.76 20.44 4.87
CA PHE A 297 1.57 20.82 6.26
C PHE A 297 0.34 20.17 6.89
N ASN A 298 -0.78 20.09 6.18
CA ASN A 298 -1.97 19.42 6.70
C ASN A 298 -1.69 17.93 6.98
N ILE A 299 -0.96 17.23 6.09
CA ILE A 299 -0.52 15.86 6.35
C ILE A 299 0.43 15.80 7.56
N GLN A 300 1.36 16.76 7.68
CA GLN A 300 2.31 16.82 8.80
C GLN A 300 1.60 17.01 10.13
N TYR A 301 0.60 17.88 10.15
CA TYR A 301 -0.22 18.14 11.32
C TYR A 301 -0.97 16.88 11.77
N LEU A 302 -1.61 16.16 10.83
CA LEU A 302 -2.21 14.85 11.14
C LEU A 302 -1.18 13.86 11.68
N ALA A 303 0.01 13.79 11.08
CA ALA A 303 1.07 12.90 11.56
C ALA A 303 1.50 13.26 13.00
N LEU A 304 1.65 14.54 13.32
CA LEU A 304 1.94 15.03 14.67
C LEU A 304 0.81 14.73 15.64
N GLU A 305 -0.45 14.88 15.24
CA GLU A 305 -1.60 14.52 16.06
C GLU A 305 -1.54 13.03 16.43
N ALA A 306 -1.34 12.13 15.45
CA ALA A 306 -1.16 10.71 15.71
C ALA A 306 0.01 10.45 16.68
N MET A 307 1.13 11.15 16.46
CA MET A 307 2.33 11.06 17.29
C MET A 307 2.05 11.47 18.74
N SER A 308 1.34 12.58 18.97
CA SER A 308 0.97 13.08 20.30
C SER A 308 0.15 12.08 21.14
N ARG A 309 -0.54 11.14 20.49
CA ARG A 309 -1.33 10.09 21.15
C ARG A 309 -0.51 8.89 21.61
N THR A 310 0.79 8.85 21.29
CA THR A 310 1.72 7.85 21.81
C THR A 310 2.55 8.41 22.97
N SER A 311 3.11 7.56 23.81
CA SER A 311 3.90 7.97 24.99
C SER A 311 5.33 8.44 24.68
N GLY A 312 5.69 8.65 23.41
CA GLY A 312 7.09 8.78 22.97
C GLY A 312 7.69 10.19 22.99
N PHE A 313 6.93 11.24 23.30
CA PHE A 313 7.34 12.63 23.02
C PHE A 313 6.93 13.62 24.10
N THR A 314 7.66 14.74 24.19
CA THR A 314 7.35 15.86 25.09
C THR A 314 6.48 16.90 24.41
N ILE A 315 5.77 17.70 25.20
CA ILE A 315 4.98 18.85 24.70
C ILE A 315 5.88 19.86 23.98
N SER A 316 7.08 20.12 24.50
CA SER A 316 8.07 21.00 23.86
C SER A 316 8.38 20.54 22.45
N TRP A 317 8.70 19.25 22.29
CA TRP A 317 9.00 18.68 20.97
C TRP A 317 7.84 18.83 20.00
N TYR A 318 6.60 18.63 20.46
CA TYR A 318 5.41 18.79 19.65
C TYR A 318 5.25 20.24 19.17
N ILE A 319 5.37 21.22 20.07
CA ILE A 319 5.27 22.64 19.75
C ILE A 319 6.36 23.03 18.75
N ASP A 320 7.61 22.61 18.98
CA ASP A 320 8.74 22.89 18.08
C ASP A 320 8.49 22.33 16.68
N ALA A 321 7.93 21.11 16.58
CA ALA A 321 7.60 20.50 15.30
C ALA A 321 6.49 21.26 14.56
N VAL A 322 5.42 21.65 15.26
CA VAL A 322 4.32 22.45 14.67
C VAL A 322 4.86 23.78 14.15
N LEU A 323 5.64 24.50 14.95
CA LEU A 323 6.22 25.79 14.57
C LEU A 323 7.15 25.64 13.36
N LYS A 324 8.01 24.62 13.36
CA LYS A 324 8.93 24.33 12.25
C LYS A 324 8.18 24.08 10.95
N TYR A 325 7.10 23.29 10.98
CA TYR A 325 6.31 23.00 9.79
C TYR A 325 5.52 24.22 9.32
N GLY A 326 4.93 24.99 10.24
CA GLY A 326 4.21 26.23 9.93
C GLY A 326 5.12 27.26 9.24
N TYR A 327 6.30 27.49 9.81
CA TYR A 327 7.30 28.39 9.24
C TYR A 327 7.76 27.94 7.84
N SER A 328 7.96 26.63 7.64
CA SER A 328 8.34 26.10 6.32
C SER A 328 7.28 26.35 5.24
N VAL A 329 6.00 26.33 5.58
CA VAL A 329 4.93 26.66 4.62
C VAL A 329 4.88 28.14 4.34
N GLU A 330 4.97 28.97 5.38
CA GLU A 330 4.96 30.41 5.24
C GLU A 330 6.08 30.90 4.30
N GLN A 331 7.30 30.38 4.46
CA GLN A 331 8.41 30.72 3.56
C GLN A 331 8.15 30.30 2.11
N LYS A 332 7.69 29.06 1.89
CA LYS A 332 7.45 28.54 0.53
C LYS A 332 6.29 29.23 -0.18
N THR A 333 5.25 29.60 0.56
CA THR A 333 4.11 30.33 0.01
C THR A 333 4.50 31.77 -0.34
N LYS A 334 5.22 32.49 0.54
CA LYS A 334 5.75 33.82 0.25
C LYS A 334 6.66 33.86 -0.99
N ASN A 335 7.55 32.87 -1.14
CA ASN A 335 8.43 32.80 -2.31
C ASN A 335 7.70 32.50 -3.63
N ASN A 336 6.55 31.82 -3.59
CA ASN A 336 5.73 31.57 -4.78
C ASN A 336 4.92 32.81 -5.21
N PHE A 337 4.63 33.75 -4.30
CA PHE A 337 3.94 35.01 -4.62
C PHE A 337 4.90 36.16 -4.99
N GLY A 338 6.22 36.01 -4.76
CA GLY A 338 7.23 37.03 -5.07
C GLY A 338 7.83 36.97 -6.47
N ASN A 339 7.35 36.07 -7.34
CA ASN A 339 7.86 35.85 -8.71
C ASN A 339 6.91 36.34 -9.82
N TYR A 340 6.02 37.31 -9.52
CA TYR A 340 5.19 38.00 -10.51
C TYR A 340 5.56 39.47 -10.62
#